data_AF-A0A377TUU6-F1
#
_entry.id   AF-A0A377TUU6-F1
#
_cell.length_a   1.000
_cell.length_b   1.000
_cell.length_c   1.000
_cell.angle_alpha   90.00
_cell.angle_beta   90.00
_cell.angle_gamma   90.00
#
_symmetry.space_group_name_H-M   'P 1'
#
loop_
_entity.id
_entity.type
_entity.pdbx_description
1 polymer ?
#
loop_
_entity_poly.entity_id
_entity_poly.type
_entity_poly.pdbx_seq_one_letter_code
_entity_poly.pdbx_strand_id
1 'polypeptide(L)'
;MRRLIRVSLQNQHAIAAISFENCPAKTRMLSDGRVVQGRSVLSHCQIVGEIARALIALYPEPMRSRLFPAGSEMAAAGHDIGKVSPTFAAKIFAACDVNDHRLAGLSAVNPGLETLWGGHAGVSQATAESLHAPRYVPEILGQHHGFNPGLNGRRGDAEVFGGPLWFDERKKLVDKLKAEFSADWPTFDSAAQARVVAGLTSGS
;
A
#
# COMPACT_ATOMS: atom_id res chain seq x y z
N MET A 1 -19.07 -29.40 -36.50
CA MET A 1 -19.75 -28.78 -35.35
C MET A 1 -18.85 -28.87 -34.13
N ARG A 2 -18.18 -27.77 -33.73
CA ARG A 2 -17.41 -27.70 -32.47
C ARG A 2 -18.24 -26.90 -31.47
N ARG A 3 -18.67 -27.58 -30.40
CA ARG A 3 -19.41 -26.99 -29.29
C ARG A 3 -18.44 -26.09 -28.52
N LEU A 4 -18.57 -24.77 -28.67
CA LEU A 4 -17.95 -23.81 -27.76
C LEU A 4 -18.60 -24.00 -26.38
N ILE A 5 -17.83 -24.51 -25.44
CA ILE A 5 -18.19 -24.50 -24.03
C ILE A 5 -18.11 -23.03 -23.60
N ARG A 6 -19.27 -22.37 -23.54
CA ARG A 6 -19.43 -21.12 -22.79
C ARG A 6 -19.11 -21.46 -21.33
N VAL A 7 -17.90 -21.16 -20.89
CA VAL A 7 -17.60 -21.05 -19.47
C VAL A 7 -18.47 -19.89 -18.97
N SER A 8 -19.52 -20.26 -18.25
CA SER A 8 -20.40 -19.31 -17.59
C SER A 8 -19.58 -18.54 -16.55
N LEU A 9 -19.38 -17.24 -16.77
CA LEU A 9 -18.93 -16.30 -15.75
C LEU A 9 -20.03 -16.20 -14.68
N GLN A 10 -20.07 -17.17 -13.78
CA GLN A 10 -20.97 -17.17 -12.64
C GLN A 10 -20.41 -16.22 -11.57
N ASN A 11 -21.16 -15.13 -11.32
CA ASN A 11 -21.19 -14.29 -10.12
C ASN A 11 -19.88 -14.15 -9.33
N GLN A 12 -19.07 -13.15 -9.71
CA GLN A 12 -18.10 -12.57 -8.80
C GLN A 12 -18.86 -11.78 -7.72
N HIS A 13 -19.02 -12.36 -6.53
CA HIS A 13 -19.38 -11.57 -5.37
C HIS A 13 -18.29 -10.52 -5.17
N ALA A 14 -18.65 -9.24 -5.32
CA ALA A 14 -17.74 -8.14 -5.03
C ALA A 14 -17.19 -8.30 -3.61
N ILE A 15 -15.86 -8.31 -3.46
CA ILE A 15 -15.22 -8.42 -2.16
C ILE A 15 -15.53 -7.15 -1.39
N ALA A 16 -16.31 -7.26 -0.31
CA ALA A 16 -16.65 -6.11 0.52
C ALA A 16 -15.36 -5.41 0.99
N ALA A 17 -15.26 -4.12 0.72
CA ALA A 17 -14.12 -3.32 1.15
C ALA A 17 -14.18 -3.05 2.65
N ILE A 18 -13.03 -3.12 3.30
CA ILE A 18 -12.84 -2.67 4.67
C ILE A 18 -12.39 -1.21 4.58
N SER A 19 -12.95 -0.34 5.44
CA SER A 19 -12.49 1.04 5.54
C SER A 19 -10.97 1.09 5.72
N PHE A 20 -10.29 1.98 5.00
CA PHE A 20 -8.84 2.13 5.08
C PHE A 20 -8.33 2.40 6.52
N GLU A 21 -9.17 3.01 7.36
CA GLU A 21 -8.88 3.27 8.79
C GLU A 21 -8.75 1.97 9.60
N ASN A 22 -9.47 0.93 9.18
CA ASN A 22 -9.55 -0.37 9.84
C ASN A 22 -8.67 -1.44 9.20
N CYS A 23 -8.03 -1.14 8.06
CA CYS A 23 -7.11 -2.07 7.40
C CYS A 23 -5.88 -2.33 8.27
N PRO A 24 -5.51 -3.59 8.51
CA PRO A 24 -4.38 -3.92 9.37
C PRO A 24 -3.05 -3.87 8.61
N ALA A 25 -1.98 -3.39 9.25
CA ALA A 25 -0.64 -3.35 8.68
C ALA A 25 0.34 -4.36 9.29
N LYS A 26 0.16 -4.65 10.58
CA LYS A 26 1.07 -5.47 11.40
C LYS A 26 0.25 -6.35 12.35
N THR A 27 0.84 -7.45 12.78
CA THR A 27 0.37 -8.25 13.93
C THR A 27 1.21 -7.92 15.16
N ARG A 28 0.75 -8.32 16.35
CA ARG A 28 1.55 -8.33 17.58
C ARG A 28 1.33 -9.61 18.35
N MET A 29 2.39 -10.16 18.91
CA MET A 29 2.31 -11.29 19.84
C MET A 29 2.12 -10.75 21.26
N LEU A 30 1.10 -11.25 21.95
CA LEU A 30 0.83 -10.94 23.34
C LEU A 30 1.74 -11.78 24.25
N SER A 31 1.84 -11.40 25.51
CA SER A 31 2.64 -12.13 26.52
C SER A 31 2.18 -13.57 26.75
N ASP A 32 0.91 -13.88 26.42
CA ASP A 32 0.33 -15.22 26.50
C ASP A 32 0.52 -16.05 25.22
N GLY A 33 1.29 -15.55 24.25
CA GLY A 33 1.59 -16.23 22.99
C GLY A 33 0.54 -16.05 21.89
N ARG A 34 -0.61 -15.42 22.17
CA ARG A 34 -1.61 -15.14 21.14
C ARG A 34 -1.13 -14.05 20.18
N VAL A 35 -1.42 -14.22 18.90
CA VAL A 35 -1.16 -13.20 17.87
C VAL A 35 -2.45 -12.42 17.64
N VAL A 36 -2.40 -11.10 17.74
CA VAL A 36 -3.56 -10.22 17.51
C VAL A 36 -3.21 -9.12 16.52
N GLN A 37 -4.24 -8.41 16.03
CA GLN A 37 -4.05 -7.25 15.17
C GLN A 37 -3.20 -6.20 15.89
N GLY A 38 -2.17 -5.71 15.20
CA GLY A 38 -1.33 -4.60 15.64
C GLY A 38 -1.84 -3.27 15.08
N ARG A 39 -0.91 -2.47 14.55
CA ARG A 39 -1.22 -1.15 13.96
C ARG A 39 -2.04 -1.27 12.67
N SER A 40 -2.88 -0.27 12.41
CA SER A 40 -3.56 -0.08 11.13
C SER A 40 -2.61 0.45 10.05
N VAL A 41 -2.98 0.33 8.78
CA VAL A 41 -2.24 0.92 7.65
C VAL A 41 -2.13 2.42 7.80
N LEU A 42 -3.25 3.11 8.09
CA LEU A 42 -3.23 4.56 8.32
C LEU A 42 -2.20 4.96 9.40
N SER A 43 -2.26 4.34 10.58
CA SER A 43 -1.35 4.69 11.68
C SER A 43 0.12 4.37 11.36
N HIS A 44 0.38 3.27 10.63
CA HIS A 44 1.73 2.95 10.17
C HIS A 44 2.25 4.00 9.19
N CYS A 45 1.47 4.34 8.16
CA CYS A 45 1.82 5.37 7.17
C CYS A 45 2.08 6.74 7.81
N GLN A 46 1.24 7.15 8.77
CA GLN A 46 1.44 8.41 9.52
C GLN A 46 2.77 8.42 10.28
N ILE A 47 3.09 7.34 10.99
CA ILE A 47 4.35 7.23 11.74
C ILE A 47 5.55 7.31 10.79
N VAL A 48 5.51 6.61 9.67
CA VAL A 48 6.62 6.63 8.70
C VAL A 48 6.79 8.00 8.07
N GLY A 49 5.69 8.68 7.71
CA GLY A 49 5.76 10.05 7.21
C GLY A 49 6.33 11.03 8.25
N GLU A 50 5.91 10.92 9.51
CA GLU A 50 6.45 11.75 10.59
C GLU A 50 7.94 11.50 10.85
N ILE A 51 8.37 10.23 10.84
CA ILE A 51 9.78 9.87 10.93
C ILE A 51 10.56 10.46 9.75
N ALA A 52 10.06 10.33 8.52
CA ALA A 52 10.70 10.90 7.34
C ALA A 52 10.82 12.43 7.46
N ARG A 53 9.76 13.12 7.85
CA ARG A 53 9.75 14.58 8.09
C ARG A 53 10.80 14.98 9.13
N ALA A 54 10.87 14.26 10.24
CA ALA A 54 11.85 14.51 11.30
C ALA A 54 13.28 14.26 10.80
N LEU A 55 13.53 13.17 10.08
CA LEU A 55 14.85 12.84 9.53
C LEU A 55 15.31 13.88 8.51
N ILE A 56 14.43 14.28 7.58
CA ILE A 56 14.70 15.33 6.59
C ILE A 56 15.06 16.64 7.29
N ALA A 57 14.37 16.98 8.39
CA ALA A 57 14.61 18.20 9.13
C ALA A 57 16.00 18.28 9.79
N LEU A 58 16.68 17.14 10.02
CA LEU A 58 18.04 17.09 10.56
C LEU A 58 19.11 17.54 9.55
N TYR A 59 18.80 17.58 8.25
CA TYR A 59 19.76 17.98 7.22
C TYR A 59 19.87 19.51 7.15
N PRO A 60 21.09 20.08 7.02
CA PRO A 60 21.27 21.51 6.77
C PRO A 60 20.54 21.98 5.51
N GLU A 61 19.99 23.19 5.53
CA GLU A 61 19.08 23.70 4.49
C GLU A 61 19.62 23.57 3.04
N PRO A 62 20.90 23.89 2.74
CA PRO A 62 21.41 23.75 1.38
C PRO A 62 21.44 22.30 0.88
N MET A 63 21.58 21.34 1.79
CA MET A 63 21.57 19.92 1.46
C MET A 63 20.14 19.39 1.44
N ARG A 64 19.32 19.78 2.41
CA ARG A 64 17.91 19.39 2.53
C ARG A 64 17.13 19.72 1.26
N SER A 65 17.16 20.98 0.82
CA SER A 65 16.46 21.45 -0.39
C SER A 65 16.93 20.78 -1.68
N ARG A 66 18.19 20.32 -1.74
CA ARG A 66 18.74 19.61 -2.90
C ARG A 66 18.39 18.13 -2.93
N LEU A 67 18.29 17.49 -1.77
CA LEU A 67 18.09 16.04 -1.67
C LEU A 67 16.61 15.66 -1.55
N PHE A 68 15.83 16.45 -0.84
CA PHE A 68 14.47 16.15 -0.46
C PHE A 68 13.52 17.21 -1.02
N PRO A 69 12.90 16.96 -2.19
CA PRO A 69 11.85 17.85 -2.70
C PRO A 69 10.68 17.93 -1.72
N ALA A 70 9.90 19.01 -1.79
CA ALA A 70 8.69 19.16 -1.00
C ALA A 70 7.76 17.95 -1.21
N GLY A 71 7.19 17.41 -0.12
CA GLY A 71 6.37 16.20 -0.16
C GLY A 71 7.14 14.88 -0.07
N SER A 72 8.45 14.90 0.17
CA SER A 72 9.25 13.67 0.35
C SER A 72 8.71 12.77 1.47
N GLU A 73 8.22 13.38 2.56
CA GLU A 73 7.54 12.71 3.67
C GLU A 73 6.23 12.03 3.23
N MET A 74 5.51 12.60 2.26
CA MET A 74 4.30 12.01 1.71
C MET A 74 4.62 10.75 0.88
N ALA A 75 5.71 10.75 0.11
CA ALA A 75 6.18 9.54 -0.56
C ALA A 75 6.54 8.42 0.43
N ALA A 76 7.18 8.77 1.55
CA ALA A 76 7.48 7.81 2.61
C ALA A 76 6.21 7.29 3.32
N ALA A 77 5.27 8.18 3.65
CA ALA A 77 3.98 7.79 4.23
C ALA A 77 3.20 6.86 3.29
N GLY A 78 3.26 7.10 1.98
CA GLY A 78 2.51 6.34 0.97
C GLY A 78 3.03 4.94 0.64
N HIS A 79 4.23 4.53 1.10
CA HIS A 79 4.85 3.27 0.68
C HIS A 79 3.92 2.04 0.84
N ASP A 80 3.12 2.00 1.90
CA ASP A 80 2.28 0.87 2.27
C ASP A 80 0.79 1.00 1.91
N ILE A 81 0.40 1.94 1.03
CA ILE A 81 -1.00 2.10 0.59
C ILE A 81 -1.59 0.78 0.08
N GLY A 82 -0.78 -0.05 -0.60
CA GLY A 82 -1.17 -1.34 -1.13
C GLY A 82 -1.52 -2.39 -0.07
N LYS A 83 -1.26 -2.14 1.22
CA LYS A 83 -1.76 -2.98 2.31
C LYS A 83 -3.27 -2.84 2.51
N VAL A 84 -3.87 -1.76 2.02
CA VAL A 84 -5.33 -1.66 1.85
C VAL A 84 -5.71 -2.48 0.62
N SER A 85 -5.62 -3.80 0.75
CA SER A 85 -6.00 -4.78 -0.26
C SER A 85 -6.54 -6.05 0.38
N PRO A 86 -7.42 -6.80 -0.32
CA PRO A 86 -8.02 -8.00 0.25
C PRO A 86 -6.99 -9.05 0.65
N THR A 87 -5.97 -9.29 -0.20
CA THR A 87 -4.96 -10.33 0.05
C THR A 87 -4.10 -10.00 1.27
N PHE A 88 -3.72 -8.73 1.45
CA PHE A 88 -2.94 -8.33 2.61
C PHE A 88 -3.76 -8.35 3.89
N ALA A 89 -5.01 -7.86 3.86
CA ALA A 89 -5.91 -7.91 5.01
C ALA A 89 -6.20 -9.36 5.44
N ALA A 90 -6.52 -10.23 4.47
CA ALA A 90 -6.76 -11.65 4.72
C ALA A 90 -5.53 -12.35 5.34
N LYS A 91 -4.32 -12.03 4.86
CA LYS A 91 -3.06 -12.51 5.45
C LYS A 91 -2.93 -12.15 6.93
N ILE A 92 -3.19 -10.88 7.28
CA ILE A 92 -3.07 -10.43 8.67
C ILE A 92 -4.14 -11.08 9.55
N PHE A 93 -5.40 -11.12 9.11
CA PHE A 93 -6.47 -11.72 9.91
C PHE A 93 -6.27 -13.21 10.11
N ALA A 94 -5.80 -13.95 9.09
CA ALA A 94 -5.46 -15.36 9.21
C ALA A 94 -4.34 -15.59 10.26
N ALA A 95 -3.40 -14.64 10.39
CA ALA A 95 -2.34 -14.71 11.39
C ALA A 95 -2.80 -14.34 12.81
N CYS A 96 -3.95 -13.71 13.01
CA CYS A 96 -4.43 -13.22 14.32
C CYS A 96 -5.31 -14.21 15.11
N ASP A 97 -5.24 -15.50 14.76
CA ASP A 97 -5.97 -16.65 15.32
C ASP A 97 -7.30 -16.39 16.09
N VAL A 98 -8.39 -16.87 15.45
CA VAL A 98 -9.77 -17.14 15.91
C VAL A 98 -10.83 -16.02 15.83
N ASN A 99 -11.82 -16.26 14.94
CA ASN A 99 -13.14 -15.64 14.82
C ASN A 99 -13.19 -14.11 14.62
N ASP A 100 -12.40 -13.62 13.68
CA ASP A 100 -12.67 -12.29 13.13
C ASP A 100 -13.86 -12.37 12.15
N HIS A 101 -14.99 -11.75 12.49
CA HIS A 101 -16.16 -11.65 11.60
C HIS A 101 -15.82 -10.99 10.25
N ARG A 102 -14.73 -10.19 10.18
CA ARG A 102 -14.22 -9.62 8.94
C ARG A 102 -13.63 -10.67 8.00
N LEU A 103 -13.17 -11.82 8.52
CA LEU A 103 -12.74 -12.96 7.69
C LEU A 103 -13.89 -13.53 6.86
N ALA A 104 -15.15 -13.42 7.30
CA ALA A 104 -16.28 -13.92 6.51
C ALA A 104 -16.34 -13.23 5.13
N GLY A 105 -16.12 -11.91 5.09
CA GLY A 105 -16.06 -11.12 3.86
C GLY A 105 -14.80 -11.34 3.01
N LEU A 106 -13.76 -11.95 3.59
CA LEU A 106 -12.48 -12.27 2.95
C LEU A 106 -12.27 -13.79 2.77
N SER A 107 -13.27 -14.61 3.08
CA SER A 107 -13.14 -16.07 3.15
C SER A 107 -12.77 -16.72 1.82
N ALA A 108 -13.17 -16.10 0.70
CA ALA A 108 -12.82 -16.54 -0.65
C ALA A 108 -11.47 -15.99 -1.16
N VAL A 109 -10.81 -15.11 -0.40
CA VAL A 109 -9.55 -14.49 -0.80
C VAL A 109 -8.39 -15.39 -0.42
N ASN A 110 -7.57 -15.79 -1.40
CA ASN A 110 -6.31 -16.48 -1.15
C ASN A 110 -5.18 -15.45 -1.00
N PRO A 111 -4.61 -15.27 0.21
CA PRO A 111 -3.54 -14.28 0.44
C PRO A 111 -2.27 -14.57 -0.36
N GLY A 112 -1.98 -15.84 -0.66
CA GLY A 112 -0.76 -16.26 -1.37
C GLY A 112 -0.68 -15.74 -2.81
N LEU A 113 -1.81 -15.34 -3.40
CA LEU A 113 -1.86 -14.75 -4.73
C LEU A 113 -1.05 -13.45 -4.83
N GLU A 114 -0.82 -12.76 -3.70
CA GLU A 114 -0.10 -11.48 -3.72
C GLU A 114 1.33 -11.58 -4.28
N THR A 115 1.94 -12.76 -4.21
CA THR A 115 3.26 -13.04 -4.80
C THR A 115 3.30 -12.83 -6.32
N LEU A 116 2.17 -12.99 -7.02
CA LEU A 116 2.05 -12.84 -8.49
C LEU A 116 2.16 -11.38 -8.98
N TRP A 117 2.23 -10.42 -8.05
CA TRP A 117 2.39 -9.00 -8.33
C TRP A 117 3.37 -8.30 -7.38
N GLY A 118 4.24 -9.05 -6.69
CA GLY A 118 5.21 -8.47 -5.76
C GLY A 118 4.61 -7.99 -4.44
N GLY A 119 3.47 -8.53 -4.03
CA GLY A 119 2.83 -8.23 -2.76
C GLY A 119 2.20 -6.84 -2.71
N HIS A 120 2.04 -6.31 -1.50
CA HIS A 120 1.46 -4.98 -1.27
C HIS A 120 2.28 -3.84 -1.91
N ALA A 121 3.59 -4.00 -2.09
CA ALA A 121 4.41 -3.05 -2.84
C ALA A 121 3.91 -2.86 -4.28
N GLY A 122 3.61 -3.96 -4.98
CA GLY A 122 3.01 -3.87 -6.32
C GLY A 122 1.66 -3.18 -6.31
N VAL A 123 0.83 -3.44 -5.30
CA VAL A 123 -0.46 -2.74 -5.17
C VAL A 123 -0.26 -1.25 -4.90
N SER A 124 0.73 -0.85 -4.09
CA SER A 124 1.10 0.55 -3.86
C SER A 124 1.51 1.23 -5.16
N GLN A 125 2.40 0.60 -5.94
CA GLN A 125 2.83 1.11 -7.25
C GLN A 125 1.65 1.27 -8.21
N ALA A 126 0.86 0.20 -8.43
CA ALA A 126 -0.28 0.23 -9.36
C ALA A 126 -1.33 1.28 -8.95
N THR A 127 -1.52 1.49 -7.64
CA THR A 127 -2.39 2.54 -7.11
C THR A 127 -1.85 3.91 -7.46
N ALA A 128 -0.58 4.20 -7.16
CA ALA A 128 0.04 5.50 -7.46
C ALA A 128 0.04 5.81 -8.97
N GLU A 129 0.31 4.82 -9.83
CA GLU A 129 0.19 4.95 -11.29
C GLU A 129 -1.23 5.31 -11.72
N SER A 130 -2.23 4.65 -11.13
CA SER A 130 -3.65 4.88 -11.46
C SER A 130 -4.20 6.20 -10.92
N LEU A 131 -3.53 6.78 -9.92
CA LEU A 131 -3.78 8.14 -9.42
C LEU A 131 -2.95 9.20 -10.14
N HIS A 132 -2.22 8.83 -11.19
CA HIS A 132 -1.36 9.74 -11.94
C HIS A 132 -0.34 10.46 -11.06
N ALA A 133 0.20 9.77 -10.05
CA ALA A 133 1.27 10.30 -9.24
C ALA A 133 2.47 10.70 -10.12
N PRO A 134 3.22 11.75 -9.75
CA PRO A 134 4.38 12.21 -10.50
C PRO A 134 5.41 11.11 -10.77
N ARG A 135 6.24 11.34 -11.80
CA ARG A 135 7.35 10.44 -12.16
C ARG A 135 8.17 10.09 -10.91
N TYR A 136 8.60 8.83 -10.83
CA TYR A 136 9.32 8.19 -9.73
C TYR A 136 8.49 7.86 -8.49
N VAL A 137 7.38 8.54 -8.19
CA VAL A 137 6.57 8.23 -7.01
C VAL A 137 6.07 6.78 -7.02
N PRO A 138 5.49 6.25 -8.11
CA PRO A 138 5.07 4.85 -8.11
C PRO A 138 6.22 3.86 -7.93
N GLU A 139 7.38 4.13 -8.54
CA GLU A 139 8.56 3.28 -8.40
C GLU A 139 9.08 3.28 -6.96
N ILE A 140 9.13 4.44 -6.30
CA ILE A 140 9.50 4.58 -4.89
C ILE A 140 8.57 3.73 -4.01
N LEU A 141 7.25 3.85 -4.23
CA LEU A 141 6.23 3.08 -3.51
C LEU A 141 6.24 1.57 -3.84
N GLY A 142 6.76 1.19 -5.01
CA GLY A 142 6.87 -0.22 -5.41
C GLY A 142 8.14 -0.90 -4.92
N GLN A 143 9.23 -0.14 -4.77
CA GLN A 143 10.56 -0.66 -4.49
C GLN A 143 10.93 -0.69 -3.01
N HIS A 144 10.00 -0.42 -2.08
CA HIS A 144 10.36 -0.33 -0.65
C HIS A 144 10.84 -1.65 -0.04
N HIS A 145 10.60 -2.80 -0.70
CA HIS A 145 11.20 -4.11 -0.36
C HIS A 145 12.51 -4.42 -1.13
N GLY A 146 13.08 -3.44 -1.84
CA GLY A 146 14.37 -3.54 -2.52
C GLY A 146 14.35 -4.04 -3.97
N PHE A 147 13.18 -4.27 -4.57
CA PHE A 147 13.04 -4.76 -5.95
C PHE A 147 11.80 -4.18 -6.64
N ASN A 148 11.80 -4.17 -7.97
CA ASN A 148 10.63 -3.75 -8.76
C ASN A 148 9.56 -4.87 -8.80
N PRO A 149 8.31 -4.59 -8.40
CA PRO A 149 7.24 -5.57 -8.46
C PRO A 149 6.79 -5.80 -9.90
N GLY A 150 6.59 -7.07 -10.27
CA GLY A 150 6.06 -7.44 -11.58
C GLY A 150 4.53 -7.27 -11.65
N LEU A 151 4.06 -6.07 -12.02
CA LEU A 151 2.60 -5.79 -12.07
C LEU A 151 1.85 -6.57 -13.15
N ASN A 152 2.54 -7.00 -14.21
CA ASN A 152 1.96 -7.71 -15.36
C ASN A 152 0.75 -6.96 -15.98
N GLY A 153 0.86 -5.64 -16.10
CA GLY A 153 -0.18 -4.78 -16.69
C GLY A 153 -1.40 -4.51 -15.82
N ARG A 154 -1.40 -4.92 -14.56
CA ARG A 154 -2.51 -4.67 -13.62
C ARG A 154 -2.56 -3.21 -13.20
N ARG A 155 -3.76 -2.65 -13.21
CA ARG A 155 -4.05 -1.28 -12.74
C ARG A 155 -4.51 -1.30 -11.28
N GLY A 156 -4.48 -0.13 -10.64
CA GLY A 156 -4.81 0.04 -9.22
C GLY A 156 -6.23 -0.38 -8.84
N ASP A 157 -7.15 -0.44 -9.80
CA ASP A 157 -8.55 -0.87 -9.64
C ASP A 157 -8.80 -2.32 -10.09
N ALA A 158 -7.75 -3.10 -10.38
CA ALA A 158 -7.91 -4.49 -10.80
C ALA A 158 -8.67 -5.33 -9.76
N GLU A 159 -9.52 -6.25 -10.21
CA GLU A 159 -10.30 -7.14 -9.35
C GLU A 159 -9.44 -7.92 -8.34
N VAL A 160 -8.24 -8.34 -8.76
CA VAL A 160 -7.29 -9.03 -7.88
C VAL A 160 -6.75 -8.17 -6.72
N PHE A 161 -6.88 -6.84 -6.81
CA PHE A 161 -6.58 -5.88 -5.74
C PHE A 161 -7.83 -5.46 -4.95
N GLY A 162 -8.96 -6.15 -5.16
CA GLY A 162 -10.26 -5.85 -4.56
C GLY A 162 -11.17 -4.97 -5.42
N GLY A 163 -10.79 -4.70 -6.67
CA GLY A 163 -11.63 -3.93 -7.59
C GLY A 163 -11.78 -2.45 -7.19
N PRO A 164 -12.77 -1.76 -7.76
CA PRO A 164 -13.00 -0.33 -7.52
C PRO A 164 -13.25 0.04 -6.06
N LEU A 165 -13.94 -0.81 -5.29
CA LEU A 165 -14.28 -0.51 -3.89
C LEU A 165 -13.03 -0.42 -3.01
N TRP A 166 -12.09 -1.34 -3.17
CA TRP A 166 -10.81 -1.29 -2.44
C TRP A 166 -9.89 -0.19 -2.98
N PHE A 167 -9.97 0.13 -4.27
CA PHE A 167 -9.26 1.27 -4.85
C PHE A 167 -9.77 2.61 -4.31
N ASP A 168 -11.07 2.74 -4.06
CA ASP A 168 -11.65 3.91 -3.39
C ASP A 168 -11.13 4.09 -1.97
N GLU A 169 -10.99 3.00 -1.21
CA GLU A 169 -10.37 3.04 0.12
C GLU A 169 -8.89 3.44 0.07
N ARG A 170 -8.14 2.96 -0.94
CA ARG A 170 -6.76 3.41 -1.17
C ARG A 170 -6.68 4.91 -1.49
N LYS A 171 -7.62 5.45 -2.29
CA LYS A 171 -7.71 6.89 -2.56
C LYS A 171 -7.96 7.69 -1.27
N LYS A 172 -8.93 7.26 -0.46
CA LYS A 172 -9.23 7.92 0.83
C LYS A 172 -8.02 7.94 1.76
N LEU A 173 -7.24 6.85 1.80
CA LEU A 173 -5.99 6.81 2.55
C LEU A 173 -4.99 7.85 2.02
N VAL A 174 -4.79 7.92 0.70
CA VAL A 174 -3.91 8.91 0.07
C VAL A 174 -4.34 10.33 0.44
N ASP A 175 -5.62 10.66 0.28
CA ASP A 175 -6.15 11.99 0.57
C ASP A 175 -6.01 12.34 2.06
N LYS A 176 -6.26 11.37 2.95
CA LYS A 176 -6.06 11.55 4.38
C LYS A 176 -4.60 11.84 4.73
N LEU A 177 -3.65 11.12 4.13
CA LEU A 177 -2.22 11.36 4.36
C LEU A 177 -1.79 12.72 3.80
N LYS A 178 -2.22 13.10 2.60
CA LYS A 178 -1.93 14.44 2.02
C LYS A 178 -2.43 15.57 2.93
N ALA A 179 -3.65 15.43 3.44
CA ALA A 179 -4.24 16.39 4.37
C ALA A 179 -3.46 16.47 5.69
N GLU A 180 -3.06 15.31 6.25
CA GLU A 180 -2.29 15.24 7.50
C GLU A 180 -0.94 15.96 7.39
N PHE A 181 -0.20 15.71 6.31
CA PHE A 181 1.12 16.33 6.10
C PHE A 181 1.05 17.72 5.48
N SER A 182 -0.14 18.19 5.10
CA SER A 182 -0.32 19.41 4.30
C SER A 182 0.61 19.42 3.07
N ALA A 183 0.75 18.27 2.42
CA ALA A 183 1.69 18.03 1.35
C ALA A 183 1.07 17.16 0.24
N ASP A 184 1.50 17.38 -1.00
CA ASP A 184 1.19 16.49 -2.13
C ASP A 184 2.39 15.58 -2.43
N TRP A 185 2.24 14.71 -3.44
CA TRP A 185 3.32 13.90 -3.96
C TRP A 185 4.50 14.77 -4.40
N PRO A 186 5.74 14.36 -4.09
CA PRO A 186 6.92 15.10 -4.52
C PRO A 186 7.09 14.99 -6.03
N THR A 187 7.60 16.07 -6.63
CA THR A 187 8.16 16.04 -7.98
C THR A 187 9.67 16.03 -7.88
N PHE A 188 10.32 15.15 -8.64
CA PHE A 188 11.76 14.95 -8.59
C PHE A 188 12.41 15.54 -9.85
N ASP A 189 13.48 16.30 -9.65
CA ASP A 189 14.30 16.86 -10.74
C ASP A 189 15.32 15.83 -11.25
N SER A 190 15.62 14.81 -10.44
CA SER A 190 16.59 13.77 -10.80
C SER A 190 16.29 12.41 -10.19
N ALA A 191 16.78 11.36 -10.85
CA ALA A 191 16.78 10.01 -10.31
C ALA A 191 17.61 9.87 -9.02
N ALA A 192 18.53 10.81 -8.74
CA ALA A 192 19.30 10.82 -7.50
C ALA A 192 18.43 11.20 -6.30
N GLN A 193 17.62 12.27 -6.42
CA GLN A 193 16.66 12.64 -5.38
C GLN A 193 15.65 11.52 -5.13
N ALA A 194 15.11 10.92 -6.20
CA ALA A 194 14.17 9.81 -6.10
C ALA A 194 14.76 8.63 -5.30
N ARG A 195 16.02 8.28 -5.53
CA ARG A 195 16.72 7.22 -4.79
C ARG A 195 16.95 7.55 -3.32
N VAL A 196 17.29 8.80 -3.01
CA VAL A 196 17.45 9.25 -1.63
C VAL A 196 16.13 9.16 -0.88
N VAL A 197 15.03 9.60 -1.49
CA VAL A 197 13.68 9.49 -0.90
C VAL A 197 13.22 8.03 -0.82
N ALA A 198 13.55 7.17 -1.79
CA ALA A 198 13.28 5.73 -1.70
C ALA A 198 13.93 5.11 -0.45
N GLY A 199 15.14 5.56 -0.09
CA GLY A 199 15.81 5.13 1.14
C GLY A 199 15.05 5.44 2.43
N LEU A 200 14.16 6.44 2.44
CA LEU A 200 13.29 6.74 3.59
C LEU A 200 12.16 5.70 3.76
N THR A 201 11.90 4.89 2.74
CA THR A 201 10.79 3.92 2.70
C THR A 201 11.20 2.49 3.08
N SER A 202 12.48 2.14 2.94
CA SER A 202 12.98 0.76 3.08
C SER A 202 13.39 0.35 4.50
N GLY A 203 13.25 1.24 5.48
CA GLY A 203 13.71 1.02 6.87
C GLY A 203 12.59 0.99 7.92
N SER A 204 11.32 0.91 7.52
CA SER A 204 10.13 1.22 8.35
C SER A 204 9.16 0.05 8.59
#